data_AF-A0A4R2JCI6-F1
#
_entry.id   AF-A0A4R2JCI6-F1
#
_cell.length_a   1.000
_cell.length_b   1.000
_cell.length_c   1.000
_cell.angle_alpha   90.00
_cell.angle_beta   90.00
_cell.angle_gamma   90.00
#
_symmetry.space_group_name_H-M   'P 1'
#
loop_
_entity.id
_entity.type
_entity.pdbx_description
1 polymer ?
#
loop_
_entity_poly.entity_id
_entity_poly.type
_entity_poly.pdbx_seq_one_letter_code
_entity_poly.pdbx_strand_id
1 'polypeptide(L)' 'MLDLSGWPLGMRVILRKERPHPGAQLRFTDADGNRLTAFATNTSRGQLADLELRHRRRARAEDRIRAAKPPG' A
#
# COMPACT_ATOMS: atom_id res chain seq x y z
N MET A 1 1.23 12.31 -13.21
CA MET A 1 0.58 11.02 -13.56
C MET A 1 1.62 9.93 -13.38
N LEU A 2 1.26 8.77 -12.82
CA LEU A 2 2.22 7.68 -12.61
C LEU A 2 2.49 6.99 -13.96
N ASP A 3 3.75 6.94 -14.38
CA ASP A 3 4.15 6.20 -15.58
C ASP A 3 4.30 4.70 -15.24
N LEU A 4 3.54 3.87 -15.96
CA LEU A 4 3.50 2.42 -15.81
C LEU A 4 4.06 1.69 -17.03
N SER A 5 4.65 2.40 -17.99
CA SER A 5 5.15 1.84 -19.25
C SER A 5 6.14 0.68 -19.08
N GLY A 6 6.95 0.70 -18.01
CA GLY A 6 7.92 -0.36 -17.69
C GLY A 6 7.37 -1.50 -16.83
N TRP A 7 6.09 -1.48 -16.45
CA TRP A 7 5.52 -2.47 -15.53
C TRP A 7 4.92 -3.66 -16.29
N PRO A 8 4.83 -4.84 -15.66
CA PRO A 8 4.17 -6.00 -16.27
C PRO A 8 2.74 -5.68 -16.73
N LEU A 9 2.31 -6.31 -17.83
CA LEU A 9 0.99 -6.08 -18.41
C LEU A 9 -0.13 -6.25 -17.37
N GLY A 10 -1.06 -5.30 -17.35
CA GLY A 10 -2.21 -5.32 -16.44
C GLY A 10 -1.90 -4.87 -15.02
N MET A 11 -0.67 -4.42 -14.73
CA MET A 11 -0.37 -3.79 -13.45
C MET A 11 -1.15 -2.48 -13.27
N ARG A 12 -1.63 -2.28 -12.04
CA ARG A 12 -2.26 -1.05 -11.60
C ARG A 12 -1.84 -0.73 -10.17
N VAL A 13 -1.88 0.56 -9.84
CA VAL A 13 -1.67 1.06 -8.47
C VAL A 13 -3.00 1.57 -7.94
N ILE A 14 -3.37 1.10 -6.75
CA ILE A 14 -4.58 1.53 -6.04
C ILE A 14 -4.13 2.43 -4.88
N LEU A 15 -4.73 3.62 -4.77
CA LEU A 15 -4.50 4.55 -3.68
C LEU A 15 -5.72 4.60 -2.75
N ARG A 16 -5.46 4.54 -1.44
CA ARG A 16 -6.41 4.84 -0.37
C ARG A 16 -6.02 6.18 0.25
N LYS A 17 -6.97 7.11 0.22
CA LYS A 17 -6.87 8.44 0.82
C LYS A 17 -7.71 8.47 2.08
N GLU A 18 -7.09 8.81 3.21
CA GLU A 18 -7.77 8.84 4.51
C GLU A 18 -7.46 10.12 5.26
N ARG A 19 -8.47 10.66 5.94
CA ARG A 19 -8.27 11.80 6.83
C ARG A 19 -7.52 11.33 8.08
N PRO A 20 -6.36 11.92 8.41
CA PRO A 20 -5.67 11.59 9.64
C PRO A 20 -6.47 12.02 10.87
N HIS A 21 -6.29 11.28 11.96
CA HIS A 21 -6.74 11.73 13.27
C HIS A 21 -5.87 12.90 13.77
N PRO A 22 -6.40 13.78 14.64
CA PRO A 22 -5.64 14.88 15.21
C PRO A 22 -4.33 14.39 15.87
N GLY A 23 -3.22 15.07 15.59
CA GLY A 23 -1.90 14.73 16.13
C GLY A 23 -1.15 13.60 15.41
N ALA A 24 -1.73 13.02 14.34
CA ALA A 24 -1.01 12.02 13.54
C ALA A 24 0.19 12.66 12.83
N GLN A 25 1.40 12.18 13.14
CA GLN A 25 2.59 12.53 12.37
C GLN A 25 2.62 11.70 11.07
N LEU A 26 2.59 12.38 9.94
CA LEU A 26 2.58 11.77 8.61
C LEU A 26 3.92 12.02 7.91
N ARG A 27 4.47 10.98 7.26
CA ARG A 27 5.66 11.08 6.42
C ARG A 27 5.33 11.27 4.93
N PHE A 28 4.09 11.02 4.55
CA PHE A 28 3.61 11.09 3.17
C PHE A 28 2.12 11.46 3.16
N THR A 29 1.80 12.56 2.51
CA THR A 29 0.45 13.14 2.43
C THR A 29 0.16 13.65 1.04
N ASP A 30 -1.12 13.80 0.71
CA ASP A 30 -1.51 14.61 -0.43
C ASP A 30 -1.51 16.12 -0.10
N ALA A 31 -1.82 16.94 -1.10
CA ALA A 31 -1.92 18.39 -0.99
C ALA A 31 -2.97 18.85 0.04
N ASP A 32 -3.96 18.01 0.33
CA ASP A 32 -5.02 18.28 1.31
C ASP A 32 -4.67 17.74 2.72
N GLY A 33 -3.45 17.24 2.92
CA GLY A 33 -3.00 16.70 4.21
C GLY A 33 -3.58 15.33 4.55
N ASN A 34 -4.17 14.62 3.60
CA ASN A 34 -4.69 13.26 3.83
C ASN A 34 -3.55 12.25 3.78
N ARG A 35 -3.67 11.21 4.62
CA ARG A 35 -2.78 10.06 4.55
C ARG A 35 -3.06 9.29 3.27
N LEU A 36 -2.02 9.10 2.47
CA LEU A 36 -2.08 8.24 1.30
C LEU A 36 -1.40 6.89 1.60
N THR A 37 -2.07 5.81 1.23
CA THR A 37 -1.47 4.47 1.17
C THR A 37 -1.68 3.91 -0.22
N ALA A 38 -0.62 3.39 -0.84
CA ALA A 38 -0.67 2.84 -2.19
C ALA A 38 -0.21 1.39 -2.20
N PHE A 39 -0.81 0.57 -3.06
CA PHE A 39 -0.31 -0.77 -3.36
C PHE A 39 -0.47 -1.12 -4.83
N ALA A 40 0.45 -1.92 -5.34
CA ALA A 40 0.46 -2.43 -6.70
C ALA A 40 -0.23 -3.79 -6.79
N THR A 41 -1.02 -4.02 -7.83
CA THR A 41 -1.58 -5.33 -8.14
C THR A 41 -1.91 -5.45 -9.62
N ASN A 42 -1.79 -6.65 -10.19
CA ASN A 42 -2.34 -7.02 -11.49
C ASN A 42 -3.69 -7.76 -11.36
N THR A 43 -4.22 -7.90 -10.14
CA THR A 43 -5.51 -8.56 -9.92
C THR A 43 -6.61 -7.64 -10.44
N SER A 44 -7.35 -8.07 -11.45
CA SER A 44 -8.39 -7.26 -12.12
C SER A 44 -9.77 -7.39 -11.49
N ARG A 45 -10.01 -8.41 -10.65
CA ARG A 45 -11.32 -8.74 -10.06
C ARG A 45 -11.34 -8.65 -8.53
N GLY A 46 -12.55 -8.55 -7.97
CA GLY A 46 -12.81 -8.49 -6.54
C GLY A 46 -12.96 -7.08 -5.98
N GLN A 47 -13.41 -6.98 -4.73
CA GLN A 47 -13.60 -5.71 -4.04
C GLN A 47 -12.24 -5.10 -3.67
N LEU A 48 -12.11 -3.77 -3.82
CA LEU A 48 -10.86 -3.05 -3.52
C LEU A 48 -10.44 -3.24 -2.05
N ALA A 49 -11.41 -3.25 -1.14
CA ALA A 49 -11.19 -3.49 0.29
C ALA A 49 -10.57 -4.87 0.57
N ASP A 50 -11.00 -5.91 -0.15
CA ASP A 50 -10.46 -7.26 0.00
C ASP A 50 -9.03 -7.37 -0.55
N LEU A 51 -8.73 -6.66 -1.63
CA LEU A 51 -7.38 -6.58 -2.20
C LEU A 51 -6.44 -5.86 -1.23
N GLU A 52 -6.89 -4.75 -0.66
CA GLU A 52 -6.12 -4.00 0.33
C GLU A 52 -5.87 -4.84 1.60
N LEU A 53 -6.90 -5.53 2.11
CA LEU A 53 -6.75 -6.40 3.27
C LEU A 53 -5.73 -7.51 3.02
N ARG A 54 -5.79 -8.16 1.85
CA ARG A 54 -4.80 -9.16 1.44
C ARG A 54 -3.39 -8.59 1.42
N HIS A 55 -3.21 -7.39 0.87
CA HIS A 55 -1.92 -6.73 0.82
C HIS A 55 -1.38 -6.39 2.22
N ARG A 56 -2.22 -5.85 3.11
CA ARG A 56 -1.83 -5.58 4.52
C ARG A 56 -1.41 -6.85 5.24
N ARG A 57 -2.14 -7.96 5.05
CA ARG A 57 -1.78 -9.26 5.66
C ARG A 57 -0.43 -9.76 5.17
N ARG A 58 -0.14 -9.62 3.88
CA ARG A 58 1.16 -9.99 3.29
C ARG A 58 2.30 -9.17 3.88
N ALA A 59 2.16 -7.84 3.94
CA ALA A 59 3.16 -6.97 4.54
C ALA A 59 3.48 -7.36 6.00
N ARG A 60 2.45 -7.69 6.80
CA ARG A 60 2.64 -8.18 8.18
C ARG A 60 3.38 -9.51 8.23
N ALA A 61 3.11 -10.43 7.30
CA ALA A 61 3.82 -11.70 7.23
C ALA A 61 5.30 -11.47 6.87
N GLU A 62 5.58 -10.62 5.88
CA GLU A 62 6.95 -10.23 5.48
C GLU A 62 7.70 -9.55 6.63
N ASP A 63 7.04 -8.68 7.39
CA ASP A 63 7.61 -8.05 8.59
C ASP A 63 7.99 -9.07 9.66
N ARG A 64 7.14 -10.08 9.89
CA ARG A 64 7.43 -11.16 10.86
C ARG A 64 8.58 -12.04 10.42
N ILE A 65 8.64 -12.40 9.13
CA ILE A 65 9.75 -13.16 8.57
C ILE A 65 11.05 -12.38 8.74
N ARG A 66 11.03 -11.07 8.44
CA ARG A 66 12.19 -10.20 8.62
C ARG A 66 12.63 -10.13 10.09
N ALA A 67 11.69 -9.99 11.03
CA ALA A 67 11.98 -9.92 12.46
C ALA A 67 12.49 -11.26 13.05
N ALA A 68 12.09 -12.39 12.46
CA ALA A 68 12.54 -13.72 12.89
C ALA A 68 13.95 -14.07 12.40
N LYS A 69 14.51 -13.30 11.45
CA LYS A 69 15.90 -13.46 11.02
C LYS A 69 16.82 -12.96 12.14
N PRO A 70 17.77 -13.77 12.64
CA PRO A 70 18.69 -13.29 13.67
C PRO A 70 19.45 -12.05 13.16
N PRO A 71 19.74 -11.08 14.04
CA PRO A 71 20.68 -10.03 13.68
C PRO A 71 22.01 -10.70 13.29
N GLY A 72 22.57 -10.28 12.16
CA GLY A 72 23.90 -10.69 11.74
C GLY A 72 24.97 -10.09 12.64
#